data_AF-A0A1Q4HE50-F1
#
_entry.id   AF-A0A1Q4HE50-F1
#
_cell.length_a   1.000
_cell.length_b   1.000
_cell.length_c   1.000
_cell.angle_alpha   90.00
_cell.angle_beta   90.00
_cell.angle_gamma   90.00
#
_symmetry.space_group_name_H-M   'P 1'
#
loop_
_entity.id
_entity.type
_entity.pdbx_description
1 polymer ?
#
loop_
_entity_poly.entity_id
_entity_poly.type
_entity_poly.pdbx_seq_one_letter_code
_entity_poly.pdbx_strand_id
1 'polypeptide(L)' 'MQYSTSPNVKGIDAAVQRIHALFGVQVTEHYLRRAITKRRLQRHEIGHVIHFSDRDLYEFIVLNTKKPNA' A
#
# COMPACT_ATOMS: atom_id res chain seq x y z
N MET A 1 -17.35 -1.46 -3.32
CA MET A 1 -16.10 -1.95 -3.89
C MET A 1 -15.49 -2.97 -2.94
N GLN A 2 -15.26 -4.19 -3.39
CA GLN A 2 -14.60 -5.23 -2.59
C GLN A 2 -13.10 -5.17 -2.91
N TYR A 3 -12.28 -4.71 -1.97
CA TYR A 3 -10.82 -4.70 -2.17
C TYR A 3 -10.30 -6.13 -2.14
N SER A 4 -9.54 -6.52 -3.17
CA SER A 4 -8.91 -7.84 -3.25
C SER A 4 -7.95 -8.02 -2.07
N THR A 5 -8.05 -9.16 -1.39
CA THR A 5 -7.09 -9.62 -0.37
C THR A 5 -5.91 -10.37 -0.98
N SER A 6 -6.02 -10.76 -2.25
CA SER A 6 -4.93 -11.46 -2.94
C SER A 6 -3.81 -10.48 -3.29
N PRO A 7 -2.54 -10.83 -3.03
CA PRO A 7 -1.39 -9.97 -3.32
C PRO A 7 -1.10 -9.95 -4.83
N ASN A 8 -1.79 -9.08 -5.55
CA ASN A 8 -1.78 -8.96 -7.01
C ASN A 8 -0.97 -7.77 -7.53
N VAL A 9 -0.57 -6.84 -6.67
CA VAL A 9 0.20 -5.66 -7.04
C VAL A 9 1.68 -5.93 -6.86
N LYS A 10 2.41 -6.12 -7.97
CA LYS A 10 3.84 -6.50 -7.96
C LYS A 10 4.75 -5.27 -7.94
N GLY A 11 5.51 -5.10 -6.87
CA GLY A 11 6.50 -4.03 -6.72
C GLY A 11 5.91 -2.70 -6.24
N ILE A 12 6.80 -1.79 -5.84
CA ILE A 12 6.44 -0.51 -5.20
C ILE A 12 5.86 0.47 -6.24
N ASP A 13 6.41 0.50 -7.44
CA ASP A 13 5.98 1.43 -8.50
C ASP A 13 4.55 1.12 -8.93
N ALA A 14 4.22 -0.17 -9.06
CA ALA A 14 2.86 -0.63 -9.33
C ALA A 14 1.91 -0.27 -8.18
N ALA A 15 2.37 -0.32 -6.92
CA ALA A 15 1.58 0.10 -5.76
C ALA A 15 1.29 1.59 -5.76
N VAL A 16 2.25 2.45 -6.16
CA VAL A 16 2.03 3.89 -6.33
C VAL A 16 0.93 4.14 -7.36
N GLN A 17 1.04 3.53 -8.55
CA GLN A 17 0.04 3.66 -9.61
C GLN A 17 -1.33 3.14 -9.17
N ARG A 18 -1.35 2.02 -8.43
CA ARG A 18 -2.58 1.42 -7.92
C ARG A 18 -3.26 2.30 -6.87
N ILE A 19 -2.50 2.89 -5.95
CA ILE A 19 -3.02 3.86 -4.96
C ILE A 19 -3.66 5.05 -5.66
N HIS A 20 -3.01 5.59 -6.69
CA HIS A 20 -3.57 6.69 -7.46
C HIS A 20 -4.87 6.29 -8.18
N ALA A 21 -4.92 5.09 -8.78
CA ALA A 21 -6.11 4.58 -9.45
C ALA A 21 -7.28 4.30 -8.49
N LEU A 22 -7.02 3.79 -7.29
CA LEU A 22 -8.05 3.43 -6.31
C LEU A 22 -8.57 4.64 -5.51
N PHE A 23 -7.67 5.57 -5.15
CA PHE A 23 -7.97 6.62 -4.18
C PHE A 23 -7.82 8.04 -4.73
N GLY A 24 -7.30 8.22 -5.95
CA GLY A 24 -6.99 9.53 -6.51
C GLY A 24 -5.84 10.27 -5.81
N VAL A 25 -5.05 9.55 -5.00
CA VAL A 25 -3.95 10.13 -4.22
C VAL A 25 -2.62 9.84 -4.90
N GLN A 26 -1.85 10.88 -5.17
CA GLN A 26 -0.50 10.75 -5.69
C GLN A 26 0.49 10.58 -4.52
N VAL A 27 1.13 9.41 -4.43
CA VAL A 27 2.17 9.12 -3.44
C VAL A 27 3.50 8.85 -4.14
N THR A 28 4.61 8.98 -3.43
CA THR A 28 5.94 8.67 -3.97
C THR A 28 6.39 7.28 -3.56
N GLU A 29 7.29 6.66 -4.33
CA GLU A 29 7.93 5.40 -3.92
C GLU A 29 8.63 5.54 -2.57
N HIS A 30 9.32 6.66 -2.33
CA HIS A 30 10.02 6.92 -1.08
C HIS A 30 9.05 6.86 0.12
N TYR A 31 7.84 7.40 -0.05
CA TYR A 31 6.80 7.35 0.98
C TYR A 31 6.39 5.91 1.31
N LEU A 32 6.14 5.06 0.31
CA LEU A 32 5.80 3.65 0.51
C LEU A 32 6.96 2.85 1.09
N ARG A 33 8.19 3.06 0.61
CA ARG A 33 9.40 2.43 1.17
C ARG A 33 9.53 2.76 2.65
N ARG A 34 9.36 4.03 3.04
CA ARG A 34 9.39 4.46 4.43
C ARG A 34 8.27 3.83 5.25
N ALA A 35 7.07 3.69 4.69
CA ALA A 35 5.94 3.04 5.36
C ALA A 35 6.21 1.56 5.64
N ILE A 36 6.82 0.85 4.69
CA ILE A 36 7.24 -0.55 4.84
C ILE A 36 8.30 -0.65 5.95
N THR A 37 9.35 0.18 5.91
CA THR A 37 10.41 0.19 6.92
C THR A 37 9.86 0.47 8.32
N LYS A 38 8.87 1.36 8.43
CA LYS A 38 8.17 1.68 9.69
C LYS A 38 7.09 0.66 10.08
N ARG A 39 6.94 -0.44 9.34
CA ARG A 39 5.92 -1.49 9.54
C ARG A 39 4.48 -0.95 9.56
N ARG A 40 4.23 0.13 8.82
CA ARG A 40 2.89 0.74 8.67
C ARG A 40 2.13 0.24 7.43
N LEU A 41 2.86 -0.30 6.46
CA LEU A 41 2.30 -0.92 5.26
C LEU A 41 2.68 -2.41 5.27
N GLN A 42 1.67 -3.28 5.18
CA GLN A 42 1.88 -4.72 5.03
C GLN A 42 2.45 -5.03 3.64
N ARG A 43 3.26 -6.08 3.56
CA ARG A 43 3.85 -6.55 2.30
C ARG A 43 3.89 -8.06 2.28
N HIS A 44 3.74 -8.63 1.08
CA HIS A 44 3.82 -10.06 0.84
C HIS A 44 5.06 -10.35 -0.01
N GLU A 45 5.98 -11.16 0.49
CA GLU A 45 7.14 -11.59 -0.31
C GLU A 45 6.83 -12.94 -0.95
N ILE A 46 6.78 -12.97 -2.28
CA ILE A 46 6.45 -14.16 -3.08
C ILE A 46 7.52 -14.29 -4.17
N GLY A 47 8.28 -15.38 -4.16
CA GLY A 47 9.36 -15.61 -5.11
C GLY A 47 10.40 -14.48 -5.13
N HIS A 48 10.83 -14.01 -3.95
CA HIS A 48 11.77 -12.89 -3.78
C HIS A 48 11.28 -11.52 -4.31
N VAL A 49 9.99 -11.40 -4.63
CA VAL A 49 9.40 -10.15 -5.09
C VAL A 49 8.32 -9.69 -4.12
N ILE A 50 8.33 -8.39 -3.84
CA ILE A 50 7.35 -7.74 -2.98
C ILE A 50 6.04 -7.57 -3.76
N HIS A 51 4.94 -7.99 -3.13
CA HIS A 51 3.59 -7.82 -3.61
C HIS A 51 2.73 -7.15 -2.53
N PHE A 52 1.68 -6.47 -2.98
CA PHE A 52 0.67 -5.84 -2.14
C PHE A 52 -0.72 -6.30 -2.58
N SER A 53 -1.66 -6.39 -1.63
CA SER A 53 -3.08 -6.51 -1.95
C SER A 53 -3.74 -5.13 -1.97
N ASP A 54 -4.85 -4.98 -2.70
CA ASP A 54 -5.64 -3.74 -2.68
C ASP A 54 -6.14 -3.43 -1.25
N ARG A 55 -6.38 -4.46 -0.44
CA ARG A 55 -6.75 -4.31 0.96
C ARG A 55 -5.62 -3.71 1.79
N ASP A 56 -4.37 -4.16 1.64
CA ASP A 56 -3.23 -3.59 2.38
C ASP A 56 -3.06 -2.11 2.06
N LEU A 57 -3.19 -1.76 0.78
CA LEU A 57 -3.11 -0.37 0.32
C LEU A 57 -4.26 0.47 0.88
N TYR A 58 -5.47 -0.08 0.94
CA TYR A 58 -6.63 0.58 1.56
C TYR A 58 -6.42 0.79 3.06
N GLU A 59 -6.04 -0.25 3.81
CA GLU A 59 -5.81 -0.15 5.26
C GLU A 59 -4.70 0.87 5.55
N PHE A 60 -3.65 0.91 4.73
CA PHE A 60 -2.59 1.89 4.86
C PHE A 60 -3.06 3.34 4.57
N ILE A 61 -3.72 3.57 3.44
CA ILE A 61 -4.11 4.92 3.00
C ILE A 61 -5.29 5.47 3.80
N VAL A 62 -6.26 4.63 4.19
CA VAL A 62 -7.52 5.09 4.79
C VAL A 62 -7.52 4.96 6.31
N LEU A 63 -6.97 3.87 6.86
CA LEU A 63 -6.99 3.64 8.31
C LEU A 63 -5.74 4.21 8.98
N ASN A 64 -4.57 4.06 8.37
CA ASN A 64 -3.30 4.48 8.97
C ASN A 64 -2.91 5.94 8.71
N THR A 65 -3.68 6.73 7.95
CA THR A 65 -3.44 8.17 7.75
C THR A 65 -4.24 9.07 8.69
N LYS A 66 -5.21 8.53 9.44
CA LYS A 66 -5.87 9.30 10.49
C LYS A 66 -4.83 9.74 11.52
N LYS A 67 -4.71 11.05 11.74
CA LYS A 67 -3.93 11.56 12.88
C LYS A 67 -4.48 10.86 14.13
N PRO A 68 -3.62 10.25 14.97
CA PRO A 68 -4.08 9.89 16.31
C PRO A 68 -4.65 11.17 16.93
N ASN A 69 -5.90 11.14 17.36
CA ASN A 69 -6.49 12.26 18.11
C ASN A 69 -5.54 12.54 19.27
N ALA A 70 -4.94 13.73 19.25
CA ALA A 70 -4.14 14.29 20.32
C ALA A 70 -5.04 15.10 21.24
#